data_AF-A0A1I5B0Q9-F1
#
_entry.id   AF-A0A1I5B0Q9-F1
#
_cell.length_a   1.000
_cell.length_b   1.000
_cell.length_c   1.000
_cell.angle_alpha   90.00
_cell.angle_beta   90.00
_cell.angle_gamma   90.00
#
_symmetry.space_group_name_H-M   'P 1'
#
loop_
_entity.id
_entity.type
_entity.pdbx_description
1 polymer ?
#
loop_
_entity_poly.entity_id
_entity_poly.type
_entity_poly.pdbx_seq_one_letter_code
_entity_poly.pdbx_strand_id
1 'polypeptide(L)'
;MKKIFILFISLTISILTFGQTNVNEKYIQAQKLLKADDIKGAYSLLKELKPQVATKDSLYNYVVWYYVATASEIESEYRKKEDYSNSLKYGLEALQTIQENKQYFDEKFSEKEPWMNKNIIVSYFGLGQIENAKKYKEKLYQGYKDKTLPKGIDGYFNYDFFKLKDKNIWGYEWYPELPDDRFSGSFTKVVYYVYSTNEDGTDKDQLFRFHVLMYHQDNKDTKFDYLLERQIETDEATVSGSYYQYTYKKDIDYIKLKEDIKEILTKEIEPSSRRIISKRK
;
A
#
# COMPACT_ATOMS: atom_id res chain seq x y z
N MET A 1 52.94 -20.74 -27.15
CA MET A 1 51.81 -19.80 -27.29
C MET A 1 50.47 -20.50 -27.57
N LYS A 2 50.31 -21.29 -28.65
CA LYS A 2 49.04 -22.02 -28.94
C LYS A 2 48.48 -22.88 -27.78
N LYS A 3 49.33 -23.62 -27.05
CA LYS A 3 48.91 -24.45 -25.91
C LYS A 3 48.43 -23.64 -24.69
N ILE A 4 49.02 -22.48 -24.43
CA ILE A 4 48.61 -21.56 -23.35
C ILE A 4 47.27 -20.90 -23.69
N PHE A 5 47.08 -20.55 -24.97
CA PHE A 5 45.85 -19.95 -25.47
C PHE A 5 44.66 -20.93 -25.37
N ILE A 6 44.86 -22.21 -25.73
CA ILE A 6 43.85 -23.26 -25.57
C ILE A 6 43.53 -23.50 -24.08
N LEU A 7 44.54 -23.52 -23.20
CA LEU A 7 44.31 -23.66 -21.76
C LEU A 7 43.47 -22.51 -21.18
N PHE A 8 43.78 -21.27 -21.59
CA PHE A 8 43.01 -20.09 -21.20
C PHE A 8 41.57 -20.15 -21.70
N ILE A 9 41.35 -20.56 -22.95
CA ILE A 9 40.01 -20.75 -23.52
C ILE A 9 39.24 -21.85 -22.78
N SER A 10 39.89 -22.97 -22.45
CA SER A 10 39.24 -24.05 -21.71
C SER A 10 38.87 -23.63 -20.29
N LEU A 11 39.74 -22.86 -19.61
CA LEU A 11 39.48 -22.30 -18.28
C LEU A 11 38.34 -21.29 -18.32
N THR A 12 38.30 -20.39 -19.29
CA THR A 12 37.19 -19.43 -19.42
C THR A 12 35.88 -20.13 -19.76
N ILE A 13 35.88 -21.13 -20.66
CA ILE A 13 34.68 -21.94 -20.96
C ILE A 13 34.20 -22.70 -19.72
N SER A 14 35.10 -23.34 -18.97
CA SER A 14 34.76 -24.07 -17.74
C SER A 14 34.13 -23.15 -16.70
N ILE A 15 34.76 -21.99 -16.45
CA ILE A 15 34.27 -20.99 -15.49
C ILE A 15 32.88 -20.47 -15.91
N LEU A 16 32.66 -20.25 -17.21
CA LEU A 16 31.37 -19.84 -17.76
C LEU A 16 30.30 -20.93 -17.55
N THR A 17 30.62 -22.20 -17.84
CA THR A 17 29.67 -23.31 -17.68
C THR A 17 29.35 -23.61 -16.21
N PHE A 18 30.34 -23.61 -15.31
CA PHE A 18 30.10 -23.86 -13.88
C PHE A 18 29.36 -22.68 -13.22
N GLY A 19 29.66 -21.44 -13.61
CA GLY A 19 28.94 -20.26 -13.15
C GLY A 19 27.46 -20.30 -13.54
N GLN A 20 27.15 -20.72 -14.77
CA GLN A 20 25.78 -20.80 -15.26
C GLN A 20 24.97 -21.94 -14.61
N THR A 21 25.61 -23.08 -14.32
CA THR A 21 24.97 -24.19 -13.57
C THR A 21 24.57 -23.74 -12.16
N ASN A 22 25.46 -23.04 -11.44
CA ASN A 22 25.20 -22.57 -10.07
C ASN A 22 24.07 -21.53 -10.02
N VAL A 23 24.02 -20.61 -11.00
CA VAL A 23 22.94 -19.62 -11.13
C VAL A 23 21.56 -20.30 -11.30
N ASN A 24 21.48 -21.30 -12.19
CA ASN A 24 20.24 -22.04 -12.44
C ASN A 24 19.79 -22.86 -11.22
N GLU A 25 20.73 -23.51 -10.51
CA GLU A 25 20.43 -24.27 -9.30
C GLU A 25 19.85 -23.38 -8.19
N LYS A 26 20.46 -22.21 -7.94
CA LYS A 26 19.93 -21.23 -6.97
C LYS A 26 18.55 -20.75 -7.33
N TYR A 27 18.28 -20.48 -8.62
CA TYR A 27 16.96 -20.07 -9.07
C TYR A 27 15.91 -21.18 -8.84
N ILE A 28 16.23 -22.42 -9.21
CA ILE A 28 15.34 -23.58 -8.98
C ILE A 28 15.08 -23.77 -7.48
N GLN A 29 16.09 -23.58 -6.64
CA GLN A 29 15.93 -23.64 -5.19
C GLN A 29 15.00 -22.53 -4.68
N ALA A 30 15.15 -21.29 -5.15
CA ALA A 30 14.23 -20.20 -4.80
C ALA A 30 12.79 -20.53 -5.21
N GLN A 31 12.58 -21.11 -6.39
CA GLN A 31 11.25 -21.55 -6.83
C GLN A 31 10.67 -22.67 -5.95
N LYS A 32 11.50 -23.62 -5.47
CA LYS A 32 11.07 -24.65 -4.52
C LYS A 32 10.63 -24.05 -3.19
N LEU A 33 11.34 -23.05 -2.69
CA LEU A 33 10.98 -22.33 -1.47
C LEU A 33 9.65 -21.58 -1.63
N LEU A 34 9.44 -20.89 -2.76
CA LEU A 34 8.15 -20.25 -3.08
C LEU A 34 6.99 -21.25 -3.10
N LYS A 35 7.18 -22.43 -3.68
CA LYS A 35 6.17 -23.50 -3.70
C LYS A 35 5.86 -24.08 -2.31
N ALA A 36 6.81 -23.96 -1.38
CA ALA A 36 6.67 -24.38 0.00
C ALA A 36 6.24 -23.24 0.94
N ASP A 37 5.86 -22.08 0.38
CA ASP A 37 5.48 -20.87 1.12
C ASP A 37 6.59 -20.27 2.01
N ASP A 38 7.85 -20.65 1.77
CA ASP A 38 9.01 -20.02 2.43
C ASP A 38 9.44 -18.75 1.67
N ILE A 39 8.67 -17.69 1.88
CA ILE A 39 8.87 -16.38 1.22
C ILE A 39 10.22 -15.76 1.61
N LYS A 40 10.64 -15.87 2.88
CA LYS A 40 11.89 -15.28 3.39
C LYS A 40 13.12 -16.01 2.85
N GLY A 41 13.07 -17.33 2.77
CA GLY A 41 14.11 -18.14 2.15
C GLY A 41 14.24 -17.83 0.66
N ALA A 42 13.12 -17.78 -0.06
CA ALA A 42 13.10 -17.42 -1.47
C ALA A 42 13.66 -16.02 -1.72
N TYR A 43 13.21 -15.02 -0.97
CA TYR A 43 13.74 -13.65 -1.01
C TYR A 43 15.26 -13.62 -0.84
N SER A 44 15.79 -14.33 0.16
CA SER A 44 17.23 -14.34 0.46
C SER A 44 18.05 -14.87 -0.72
N LEU A 45 17.61 -15.99 -1.32
CA LEU A 45 18.27 -16.55 -2.50
C LEU A 45 18.16 -15.64 -3.72
N LEU A 46 17.00 -15.03 -3.97
CA LEU A 46 16.79 -14.15 -5.11
C LEU A 46 17.61 -12.86 -5.00
N LYS A 47 17.72 -12.30 -3.79
CA LYS A 47 18.56 -11.14 -3.49
C LYS A 47 20.04 -11.43 -3.76
N GLU A 48 20.52 -12.60 -3.34
CA GLU A 48 21.89 -13.04 -3.59
C GLU A 48 22.13 -13.28 -5.09
N LEU A 49 21.14 -13.85 -5.77
CA LEU A 49 21.22 -14.24 -7.18
C LEU A 49 21.19 -13.04 -8.14
N LYS A 50 20.39 -11.99 -7.87
CA LYS A 50 20.23 -10.82 -8.75
C LYS A 50 21.55 -10.25 -9.29
N PRO A 51 22.58 -9.95 -8.48
CA PRO A 51 23.85 -9.40 -8.99
C PRO A 51 24.70 -10.41 -9.80
N GLN A 52 24.39 -11.71 -9.73
CA GLN A 52 25.13 -12.78 -10.44
C GLN A 52 24.59 -13.04 -11.85
N VAL A 53 23.39 -12.53 -12.17
CA VAL A 53 22.74 -12.73 -13.47
C VAL A 53 22.94 -11.49 -14.34
N ALA A 54 23.45 -11.68 -15.56
CA ALA A 54 23.61 -10.58 -16.50
C ALA A 54 22.25 -10.02 -16.93
N THR A 55 22.11 -8.70 -17.06
CA THR A 55 20.86 -8.03 -17.45
C THR A 55 20.33 -8.44 -18.83
N LYS A 56 21.20 -8.96 -19.71
CA LYS A 56 20.84 -9.49 -21.02
C LYS A 56 20.35 -10.94 -20.98
N ASP A 57 20.53 -11.64 -19.86
CA ASP A 57 20.05 -13.01 -19.68
C ASP A 57 18.54 -13.00 -19.43
N SER A 58 17.80 -13.85 -20.13
CA SER A 58 16.36 -14.03 -19.93
C SER A 58 15.99 -14.36 -18.47
N LEU A 59 16.88 -15.03 -17.73
CA LEU A 59 16.69 -15.35 -16.32
C LEU A 59 16.63 -14.11 -15.43
N TYR A 60 17.31 -13.02 -15.82
CA TYR A 60 17.38 -11.79 -15.05
C TYR A 60 15.98 -11.26 -14.72
N ASN A 61 15.10 -11.27 -15.73
CA ASN A 61 13.75 -10.76 -15.58
C ASN A 61 12.95 -11.57 -14.56
N TYR A 62 13.10 -12.90 -14.56
CA TYR A 62 12.45 -13.75 -13.56
C TYR A 62 13.01 -13.49 -12.17
N VAL A 63 14.34 -13.38 -12.02
CA VAL A 63 14.97 -13.13 -10.72
C VAL A 63 14.50 -11.81 -10.13
N VAL A 64 14.52 -10.72 -10.91
CA VAL A 64 14.05 -9.41 -10.47
C VAL A 64 12.56 -9.42 -10.16
N TRP A 65 11.74 -10.06 -11.00
CA TRP A 65 10.29 -10.17 -10.77
C TRP A 65 9.98 -10.83 -9.43
N TYR A 66 10.54 -12.01 -9.17
CA TYR A 66 10.30 -12.74 -7.93
C TYR A 66 10.96 -12.07 -6.73
N TYR A 67 12.10 -11.40 -6.91
CA TYR A 67 12.73 -10.63 -5.84
C TYR A 67 11.83 -9.48 -5.37
N VAL A 68 11.27 -8.69 -6.30
CA VAL A 68 10.31 -7.63 -5.97
C VAL A 68 9.06 -8.22 -5.33
N ALA A 69 8.53 -9.33 -5.87
CA ALA A 69 7.33 -9.97 -5.34
C ALA A 69 7.52 -10.45 -3.90
N THR A 70 8.61 -11.16 -3.61
CA THR A 70 8.92 -11.64 -2.25
C THR A 70 9.21 -10.50 -1.28
N ALA A 71 9.95 -9.46 -1.69
CA ALA A 71 10.16 -8.28 -0.86
C ALA A 71 8.83 -7.57 -0.53
N SER A 72 7.91 -7.47 -1.51
CA SER A 72 6.59 -6.87 -1.32
C SER A 72 5.70 -7.70 -0.38
N GLU A 73 5.78 -9.03 -0.44
CA GLU A 73 5.03 -9.91 0.46
C GLU A 73 5.57 -9.80 1.89
N ILE A 74 6.89 -9.79 2.08
CA ILE A 74 7.52 -9.58 3.38
C ILE A 74 7.13 -8.21 3.96
N GLU A 75 7.13 -7.15 3.14
CA GLU A 75 6.62 -5.83 3.54
C GLU A 75 5.18 -5.93 4.06
N SER A 76 4.30 -6.58 3.29
CA SER A 76 2.89 -6.76 3.64
C SER A 76 2.70 -7.52 4.96
N GLU A 77 3.46 -8.59 5.20
CA GLU A 77 3.44 -9.32 6.47
C GLU A 77 3.80 -8.43 7.66
N TYR A 78 4.87 -7.64 7.55
CA TYR A 78 5.31 -6.74 8.60
C TYR A 78 4.30 -5.61 8.84
N ARG A 79 3.75 -5.03 7.77
CA ARG A 79 2.69 -4.00 7.86
C ARG A 79 1.46 -4.51 8.59
N LYS A 80 1.00 -5.73 8.27
CA LYS A 80 -0.14 -6.38 8.94
C LYS A 80 0.13 -6.70 10.42
N LYS A 81 1.40 -6.71 10.84
CA LYS A 81 1.82 -6.88 12.25
C LYS A 81 2.14 -5.55 12.93
N GLU A 82 1.89 -4.43 12.25
CA GLU A 82 2.24 -3.07 12.70
C GLU A 82 3.74 -2.84 12.93
N ASP A 83 4.59 -3.68 12.35
CA ASP A 83 6.04 -3.48 12.31
C ASP A 83 6.39 -2.61 11.10
N TYR A 84 6.04 -1.32 11.22
CA TYR A 84 6.18 -0.37 10.14
C TYR A 84 7.65 -0.09 9.77
N SER A 85 8.59 -0.32 10.69
CA SER A 85 10.02 -0.18 10.43
C SER A 85 10.52 -1.22 9.42
N ASN A 86 10.21 -2.50 9.64
CA ASN A 86 10.56 -3.54 8.68
C ASN A 86 9.73 -3.43 7.40
N SER A 87 8.44 -3.13 7.52
CA SER A 87 7.57 -2.82 6.37
C SER A 87 8.21 -1.77 5.46
N LEU A 88 8.60 -0.62 6.01
CA LEU A 88 9.24 0.46 5.26
C LEU A 88 10.55 0.02 4.60
N LYS A 89 11.40 -0.71 5.33
CA LYS A 89 12.67 -1.22 4.81
C LYS A 89 12.47 -2.06 3.54
N TYR A 90 11.60 -3.06 3.60
CA TYR A 90 11.35 -3.94 2.45
C TYR A 90 10.59 -3.21 1.33
N GLY A 91 9.68 -2.29 1.67
CA GLY A 91 8.98 -1.47 0.68
C GLY A 91 9.91 -0.57 -0.12
N LEU A 92 10.84 0.12 0.55
CA LEU A 92 11.85 0.96 -0.11
C LEU A 92 12.79 0.13 -0.98
N GLU A 93 13.21 -1.05 -0.52
CA GLU A 93 14.05 -1.97 -1.28
C GLU A 93 13.34 -2.47 -2.56
N ALA A 94 12.06 -2.83 -2.44
CA ALA A 94 11.24 -3.22 -3.58
C ALA A 94 11.05 -2.05 -4.56
N LEU A 95 10.73 -0.85 -4.07
CA LEU A 95 10.56 0.34 -4.90
C LEU A 95 11.84 0.69 -5.67
N GLN A 96 12.99 0.69 -5.01
CA GLN A 96 14.28 0.93 -5.64
C GLN A 96 14.53 -0.10 -6.75
N THR A 97 14.29 -1.38 -6.45
CA THR A 97 14.45 -2.45 -7.42
C THR A 97 13.53 -2.26 -8.63
N ILE A 98 12.28 -1.86 -8.44
CA ILE A 98 11.35 -1.55 -9.54
C ILE A 98 11.89 -0.41 -10.41
N GLN A 99 12.31 0.70 -9.78
CA GLN A 99 12.76 1.90 -10.48
C GLN A 99 14.04 1.67 -11.31
N GLU A 100 14.99 0.90 -10.79
CA GLU A 100 16.23 0.56 -11.49
C GLU A 100 15.99 -0.35 -12.70
N ASN A 101 14.91 -1.14 -12.68
CA ASN A 101 14.71 -2.24 -13.63
C ASN A 101 13.56 -2.02 -14.61
N LYS A 102 12.69 -1.01 -14.43
CA LYS A 102 11.50 -0.79 -15.28
C LYS A 102 11.79 -0.77 -16.79
N GLN A 103 12.96 -0.31 -17.21
CA GLN A 103 13.39 -0.29 -18.62
C GLN A 103 13.55 -1.69 -19.27
N TYR A 104 13.67 -2.74 -18.45
CA TYR A 104 13.86 -4.12 -18.88
C TYR A 104 12.57 -4.95 -18.90
N PHE A 105 11.45 -4.35 -18.50
CA PHE A 105 10.18 -5.02 -18.30
C PHE A 105 9.02 -4.35 -19.05
N ASP A 106 7.89 -5.05 -19.06
CA ASP A 106 6.63 -4.54 -19.60
C ASP A 106 5.97 -3.50 -18.67
N GLU A 107 4.88 -2.92 -19.17
CA GLU A 107 4.05 -1.97 -18.44
C GLU A 107 3.52 -2.57 -17.13
N LYS A 108 3.17 -3.86 -17.14
CA LYS A 108 2.65 -4.57 -15.95
C LYS A 108 3.65 -4.61 -14.79
N PHE A 109 4.94 -4.73 -15.06
CA PHE A 109 5.96 -4.57 -14.01
C PHE A 109 6.02 -3.13 -13.50
N SER A 110 5.95 -2.17 -14.41
CA SER A 110 6.03 -0.74 -14.09
C SER A 110 4.87 -0.27 -13.22
N GLU A 111 3.67 -0.85 -13.40
CA GLU A 111 2.50 -0.60 -12.55
C GLU A 111 2.75 -0.90 -11.06
N LYS A 112 3.76 -1.73 -10.70
CA LYS A 112 4.10 -2.01 -9.30
C LYS A 112 4.64 -0.80 -8.56
N GLU A 113 5.22 0.18 -9.26
CA GLU A 113 5.77 1.39 -8.65
C GLU A 113 4.72 2.19 -7.86
N PRO A 114 3.57 2.60 -8.43
CA PRO A 114 2.55 3.31 -7.67
C PRO A 114 1.91 2.47 -6.56
N TRP A 115 1.77 1.14 -6.74
CA TRP A 115 1.34 0.25 -5.65
C TRP A 115 2.33 0.24 -4.48
N MET A 116 3.63 0.24 -4.76
CA MET A 116 4.64 0.28 -3.71
C MET A 116 4.74 1.65 -3.04
N ASN A 117 4.62 2.75 -3.81
CA ASN A 117 4.52 4.10 -3.24
C ASN A 117 3.38 4.17 -2.20
N LYS A 118 2.20 3.61 -2.51
CA LYS A 118 1.08 3.50 -1.57
C LYS A 118 1.46 2.75 -0.29
N ASN A 119 2.08 1.58 -0.39
CA ASN A 119 2.44 0.79 0.79
C ASN A 119 3.49 1.51 1.68
N ILE A 120 4.44 2.20 1.05
CA ILE A 120 5.43 3.03 1.74
C ILE A 120 4.76 4.18 2.50
N ILE A 121 3.72 4.83 1.93
CA ILE A 121 2.94 5.86 2.63
C ILE A 121 2.38 5.29 3.93
N VAL A 122 1.73 4.11 3.89
CA VAL A 122 1.18 3.46 5.10
C VAL A 122 2.26 3.23 6.15
N SER A 123 3.44 2.78 5.74
CA SER A 123 4.55 2.53 6.66
C SER A 123 5.05 3.82 7.32
N TYR A 124 5.19 4.91 6.56
CA TYR A 124 5.56 6.21 7.14
C TYR A 124 4.49 6.75 8.09
N PHE A 125 3.20 6.62 7.76
CA PHE A 125 2.11 6.99 8.65
C PHE A 125 2.11 6.18 9.94
N GLY A 126 2.34 4.87 9.85
CA GLY A 126 2.48 4.00 11.02
C GLY A 126 3.67 4.37 11.92
N LEU A 127 4.73 4.94 11.36
CA LEU A 127 5.89 5.47 12.10
C LEU A 127 5.71 6.91 12.61
N GLY A 128 4.57 7.56 12.35
CA GLY A 128 4.36 8.99 12.65
C GLY A 128 5.21 9.94 11.78
N GLN A 129 5.80 9.45 10.71
CA GLN A 129 6.69 10.19 9.81
C GLN A 129 5.93 10.78 8.61
N ILE A 130 4.87 11.53 8.86
CA ILE A 130 3.94 12.00 7.82
C ILE A 130 4.63 12.89 6.77
N GLU A 131 5.59 13.71 7.17
CA GLU A 131 6.36 14.55 6.25
C GLU A 131 7.12 13.71 5.21
N ASN A 132 7.67 12.56 5.60
CA ASN A 132 8.33 11.64 4.67
C ASN A 132 7.33 10.98 3.72
N ALA A 133 6.10 10.75 4.16
CA ALA A 133 5.04 10.19 3.34
C ALA A 133 4.59 11.15 2.23
N LYS A 134 4.66 12.48 2.45
CA LYS A 134 4.22 13.51 1.48
C LYS A 134 4.85 13.33 0.11
N LYS A 135 6.16 13.05 0.04
CA LYS A 135 6.88 12.81 -1.22
C LYS A 135 6.24 11.69 -2.06
N TYR A 136 5.80 10.61 -1.42
CA TYR A 136 5.20 9.46 -2.12
C TYR A 136 3.74 9.74 -2.47
N LYS A 137 3.02 10.44 -1.58
CA LYS A 137 1.67 10.92 -1.83
C LYS A 137 1.64 11.86 -3.05
N GLU A 138 2.57 12.81 -3.15
CA GLU A 138 2.69 13.72 -4.30
C GLU A 138 2.86 12.96 -5.62
N LYS A 139 3.65 11.89 -5.64
CA LYS A 139 3.79 11.03 -6.84
C LYS A 139 2.45 10.39 -7.24
N LEU A 140 1.67 9.91 -6.28
CA LEU A 140 0.35 9.33 -6.55
C LEU A 140 -0.62 10.40 -7.05
N TYR A 141 -0.66 11.57 -6.42
CA TYR A 141 -1.47 12.70 -6.88
C TYR A 141 -1.09 13.18 -8.28
N GLN A 142 0.21 13.21 -8.61
CA GLN A 142 0.67 13.53 -9.96
C GLN A 142 0.21 12.46 -10.95
N GLY A 143 0.35 11.18 -10.61
CA GLY A 143 -0.14 10.08 -11.46
C GLY A 143 -1.65 10.15 -11.69
N TYR A 144 -2.43 10.55 -10.68
CA TYR A 144 -3.88 10.75 -10.81
C TYR A 144 -4.20 11.86 -11.82
N LYS A 145 -3.54 13.02 -11.70
CA LYS A 145 -3.70 14.15 -12.62
C LYS A 145 -3.33 13.78 -14.05
N ASP A 146 -2.27 13.00 -14.20
CA ASP A 146 -1.75 12.56 -15.50
C ASP A 146 -2.51 11.35 -16.07
N LYS A 147 -3.45 10.76 -15.30
CA LYS A 147 -4.19 9.53 -15.64
C LYS A 147 -3.27 8.34 -15.94
N THR A 148 -2.18 8.21 -15.19
CA THR A 148 -1.17 7.14 -15.34
C THR A 148 -1.22 6.11 -14.23
N LEU A 149 -2.11 6.27 -13.25
CA LEU A 149 -2.28 5.28 -12.18
C LEU A 149 -2.96 4.01 -12.69
N PRO A 150 -2.52 2.82 -12.24
CA PRO A 150 -3.19 1.58 -12.59
C PRO A 150 -4.57 1.49 -11.93
N LYS A 151 -5.46 0.74 -12.59
CA LYS A 151 -6.80 0.45 -12.08
C LYS A 151 -6.75 -0.10 -10.65
N GLY A 152 -7.59 0.45 -9.79
CA GLY A 152 -7.70 0.04 -8.38
C GLY A 152 -6.98 0.96 -7.41
N ILE A 153 -6.11 1.85 -7.89
CA ILE A 153 -5.58 2.99 -7.12
C ILE A 153 -5.70 4.30 -7.88
N ASP A 154 -6.49 4.33 -8.94
CA ASP A 154 -6.73 5.46 -9.84
C ASP A 154 -7.78 6.45 -9.33
N GLY A 155 -8.56 6.09 -8.30
CA GLY A 155 -9.52 7.00 -7.64
C GLY A 155 -9.15 7.40 -6.22
N TYR A 156 -8.42 6.53 -5.51
CA TYR A 156 -8.04 6.68 -4.11
C TYR A 156 -6.90 5.72 -3.78
N PHE A 157 -6.30 5.89 -2.60
CA PHE A 157 -5.27 4.99 -2.09
C PHE A 157 -5.38 4.84 -0.56
N ASN A 158 -4.98 3.70 0.00
CA ASN A 158 -4.87 3.57 1.45
C ASN A 158 -3.55 4.19 1.93
N TYR A 159 -3.64 5.00 2.98
CA TYR A 159 -2.52 5.77 3.52
C TYR A 159 -2.22 5.44 4.99
N ASP A 160 -3.15 4.80 5.69
CA ASP A 160 -3.01 4.46 7.11
C ASP A 160 -3.56 3.06 7.39
N PHE A 161 -2.96 2.41 8.37
CA PHE A 161 -3.38 1.14 8.93
C PHE A 161 -3.05 1.15 10.41
N PHE A 162 -3.91 0.55 11.23
CA PHE A 162 -3.58 0.19 12.61
C PHE A 162 -4.56 -0.84 13.15
N LYS A 163 -4.14 -1.53 14.20
CA LYS A 163 -5.02 -2.43 14.95
C LYS A 163 -5.53 -1.77 16.21
N LEU A 164 -6.75 -2.12 16.59
CA LEU A 164 -7.33 -1.70 17.86
C LEU A 164 -8.21 -2.82 18.41
N LYS A 165 -7.74 -3.49 19.46
CA LYS A 165 -8.37 -4.71 20.00
C LYS A 165 -8.51 -5.78 18.90
N ASP A 166 -9.73 -6.26 18.66
CA ASP A 166 -10.14 -7.26 17.67
C ASP A 166 -10.49 -6.64 16.30
N LYS A 167 -9.97 -5.45 15.99
CA LYS A 167 -10.30 -4.69 14.79
C LYS A 167 -9.06 -4.30 14.00
N ASN A 168 -9.20 -4.40 12.68
CA ASN A 168 -8.30 -3.80 11.71
C ASN A 168 -8.93 -2.51 11.16
N ILE A 169 -8.17 -1.44 11.13
CA ILE A 169 -8.64 -0.12 10.72
C ILE A 169 -7.78 0.37 9.56
N TRP A 170 -8.41 0.70 8.44
CA TRP A 170 -7.74 1.13 7.21
C TRP A 170 -8.20 2.52 6.80
N GLY A 171 -7.26 3.47 6.68
CA GLY A 171 -7.52 4.83 6.19
C GLY A 171 -7.27 4.94 4.69
N TYR A 172 -8.28 5.42 3.95
CA TYR A 172 -8.23 5.66 2.51
C TYR A 172 -8.46 7.13 2.20
N GLU A 173 -7.73 7.65 1.23
CA GLU A 173 -7.82 9.04 0.79
C GLU A 173 -8.17 9.10 -0.71
N TRP A 174 -9.16 9.93 -1.03
CA TRP A 174 -9.60 10.21 -2.39
C TRP A 174 -8.78 11.35 -3.00
N TYR A 175 -8.30 11.18 -4.23
CA TYR A 175 -7.54 12.24 -4.91
C TYR A 175 -8.35 13.48 -5.25
N PRO A 176 -9.65 13.41 -5.62
CA PRO A 176 -10.44 14.60 -5.80
C PRO A 176 -10.34 15.55 -4.60
N GLU A 177 -10.30 16.84 -4.89
CA GLU A 177 -10.23 17.89 -3.89
C GLU A 177 -11.62 18.37 -3.50
N LEU A 178 -11.72 18.98 -2.32
CA LEU A 178 -12.94 19.64 -1.86
C LEU A 178 -13.44 20.61 -2.95
N PRO A 179 -14.69 20.46 -3.44
CA PRO A 179 -15.24 21.36 -4.44
C PRO A 179 -15.41 22.78 -3.87
N ASP A 180 -15.19 23.78 -4.71
CA ASP A 180 -15.39 25.19 -4.33
C ASP A 180 -16.88 25.48 -4.06
N ASP A 181 -17.77 24.93 -4.89
CA ASP A 181 -19.21 24.93 -4.63
C ASP A 181 -19.60 23.73 -3.77
N ARG A 182 -19.81 23.98 -2.48
CA ARG A 182 -20.21 22.95 -1.51
C ARG A 182 -21.65 22.49 -1.68
N PHE A 183 -22.45 23.11 -2.52
CA PHE A 183 -23.81 22.66 -2.83
C PHE A 183 -23.89 21.81 -4.10
N SER A 184 -22.77 21.67 -4.83
CA SER A 184 -22.70 20.87 -6.07
C SER A 184 -22.92 19.37 -5.87
N GLY A 185 -22.73 18.84 -4.66
CA GLY A 185 -22.94 17.44 -4.33
C GLY A 185 -22.33 17.04 -2.99
N SER A 186 -22.44 15.77 -2.62
CA SER A 186 -21.76 15.25 -1.43
C SER A 186 -20.33 14.83 -1.75
N PHE A 187 -19.41 15.07 -0.82
CA PHE A 187 -17.99 14.80 -1.00
C PHE A 187 -17.38 14.17 0.26
N THR A 188 -16.52 13.18 0.10
CA THR A 188 -15.75 12.56 1.18
C THR A 188 -14.28 12.55 0.78
N LYS A 189 -13.42 13.15 1.62
CA LYS A 189 -11.97 13.17 1.36
C LYS A 189 -11.28 11.91 1.84
N VAL A 190 -11.68 11.43 3.02
CA VAL A 190 -11.08 10.27 3.69
C VAL A 190 -12.16 9.33 4.20
N VAL A 191 -11.92 8.03 4.07
CA VAL A 191 -12.74 6.98 4.70
C VAL A 191 -11.86 6.05 5.52
N TYR A 192 -12.21 5.86 6.79
CA TYR A 192 -11.68 4.79 7.61
C TYR A 192 -12.64 3.61 7.61
N TYR A 193 -12.18 2.46 7.12
CA TYR A 193 -12.92 1.20 7.18
C TYR A 193 -12.54 0.45 8.45
N VAL A 194 -13.54 -0.04 9.17
CA VAL A 194 -13.36 -0.80 10.40
C VAL A 194 -13.82 -2.23 10.17
N TYR A 195 -12.90 -3.17 10.31
CA TYR A 195 -13.14 -4.60 10.14
C TYR A 195 -13.00 -5.34 11.47
N SER A 196 -13.78 -6.39 11.68
CA SER A 196 -13.43 -7.43 12.65
C SER A 196 -12.27 -8.27 12.12
N THR A 197 -11.57 -8.98 13.02
CA THR A 197 -10.43 -9.83 12.65
C THR A 197 -10.73 -11.32 12.77
N ASN A 198 -10.18 -12.12 11.86
CA ASN A 198 -10.05 -13.57 12.02
C ASN A 198 -9.03 -13.92 13.12
N GLU A 199 -8.96 -15.19 13.51
CA GLU A 199 -7.99 -15.68 14.51
C GLU A 199 -6.53 -15.45 14.08
N ASP A 200 -6.25 -15.46 12.78
CA ASP A 200 -4.93 -15.16 12.20
C ASP A 200 -4.63 -13.65 12.09
N GLY A 201 -5.57 -12.80 12.51
CA GLY A 201 -5.46 -11.33 12.48
C GLY A 201 -5.75 -10.68 11.14
N THR A 202 -6.22 -11.44 10.14
CA THR A 202 -6.67 -10.89 8.84
C THR A 202 -8.07 -10.27 8.94
N ASP A 203 -8.41 -9.40 7.99
CA ASP A 203 -9.75 -8.79 7.91
C ASP A 203 -10.82 -9.86 7.74
N LYS A 204 -11.93 -9.74 8.47
CA LYS A 204 -13.09 -10.64 8.39
C LYS A 204 -14.33 -9.90 7.87
N ASP A 205 -15.08 -9.24 8.74
CA ASP A 205 -16.34 -8.57 8.39
C ASP A 205 -16.15 -7.05 8.47
N GLN A 206 -16.57 -6.31 7.43
CA GLN A 206 -16.62 -4.86 7.50
C GLN A 206 -17.75 -4.43 8.43
N LEU A 207 -17.41 -3.89 9.61
CA LEU A 207 -18.39 -3.51 10.63
C LEU A 207 -19.07 -2.19 10.28
N PHE A 208 -18.27 -1.18 9.95
CA PHE A 208 -18.73 0.17 9.59
C PHE A 208 -17.58 1.00 9.01
N ARG A 209 -17.92 2.22 8.58
CA ARG A 209 -16.97 3.18 8.00
C ARG A 209 -17.10 4.52 8.71
N PHE A 210 -15.99 5.22 8.87
CA PHE A 210 -15.99 6.65 9.19
C PHE A 210 -15.65 7.45 7.96
N HIS A 211 -16.48 8.44 7.63
CA HIS A 211 -16.33 9.32 6.49
C HIS A 211 -15.95 10.71 7.00
N VAL A 212 -14.85 11.25 6.48
CA VAL A 212 -14.54 12.68 6.61
C VAL A 212 -15.35 13.41 5.53
N LEU A 213 -16.60 13.72 5.90
CA LEU A 213 -17.66 14.16 5.02
C LEU A 213 -17.67 15.68 4.94
N MET A 214 -17.77 16.22 3.72
CA MET A 214 -17.91 17.66 3.50
C MET A 214 -19.14 18.20 4.23
N TYR A 215 -18.95 19.32 4.92
CA TYR A 215 -20.06 20.06 5.51
C TYR A 215 -20.61 21.10 4.53
N HIS A 216 -21.92 21.02 4.26
CA HIS A 216 -22.62 21.95 3.37
C HIS A 216 -22.87 23.28 4.08
N GLN A 217 -22.15 24.33 3.67
CA GLN A 217 -22.28 25.69 4.17
C GLN A 217 -21.73 26.69 3.15
N ASP A 218 -22.04 27.98 3.33
CA ASP A 218 -21.41 29.04 2.57
C ASP A 218 -19.93 29.20 2.93
N ASN A 219 -19.08 29.37 1.90
CA ASN A 219 -17.62 29.49 2.06
C ASN A 219 -17.20 30.66 2.98
N LYS A 220 -18.03 31.71 3.09
CA LYS A 220 -17.71 32.91 3.89
C LYS A 220 -17.80 32.68 5.40
N ASP A 221 -18.56 31.67 5.84
CA ASP A 221 -18.86 31.43 7.26
C ASP A 221 -18.22 30.11 7.80
N THR A 222 -17.30 29.54 7.04
CA THR A 222 -16.76 28.18 7.27
C THR A 222 -15.85 28.11 8.50
N LYS A 223 -16.38 27.57 9.61
CA LYS A 223 -15.57 27.24 10.81
C LYS A 223 -14.78 25.94 10.68
N PHE A 224 -15.25 25.00 9.87
CA PHE A 224 -14.61 23.72 9.54
C PHE A 224 -15.10 23.24 8.18
N ASP A 225 -14.33 22.41 7.49
CA ASP A 225 -14.64 21.96 6.12
C ASP A 225 -15.33 20.60 6.09
N TYR A 226 -14.99 19.76 7.05
CA TYR A 226 -15.51 18.40 7.18
C TYR A 226 -15.97 18.12 8.59
N LEU A 227 -16.88 17.17 8.71
CA LEU A 227 -17.19 16.48 9.95
C LEU A 227 -16.99 14.98 9.78
N LEU A 228 -16.85 14.26 10.90
CA LEU A 228 -16.81 12.80 10.88
C LEU A 228 -18.24 12.23 10.88
N GLU A 229 -18.52 11.28 9.98
CA GLU A 229 -19.78 10.53 9.96
C GLU A 229 -19.49 9.03 10.02
N ARG A 230 -20.13 8.30 10.95
CA ARG A 230 -20.12 6.82 10.93
C ARG A 230 -21.24 6.33 10.03
N GLN A 231 -20.93 5.41 9.13
CA GLN A 231 -21.89 4.73 8.25
C GLN A 231 -21.83 3.22 8.47
N ILE A 232 -23.00 2.62 8.69
CA ILE A 232 -23.23 1.19 8.84
C ILE A 232 -24.10 0.75 7.66
N GLU A 233 -23.61 -0.22 6.90
CA GLU A 233 -24.36 -0.84 5.81
C GLU A 233 -25.10 -2.06 6.34
N THR A 234 -26.41 -2.13 6.10
CA THR A 234 -27.21 -3.34 6.31
C THR A 234 -27.82 -3.79 4.98
N ASP A 235 -28.43 -4.97 4.95
CA ASP A 235 -29.09 -5.47 3.73
C ASP A 235 -30.24 -4.56 3.28
N GLU A 236 -30.90 -3.88 4.21
CA GLU A 236 -32.11 -3.09 3.96
C GLU A 236 -31.87 -1.58 3.92
N ALA A 237 -30.80 -1.09 4.55
CA ALA A 237 -30.57 0.34 4.72
C ALA A 237 -29.09 0.70 4.93
N THR A 238 -28.78 1.98 4.75
CA THR A 238 -27.57 2.61 5.29
C THR A 238 -27.98 3.42 6.51
N VAL A 239 -27.36 3.14 7.66
CA VAL A 239 -27.52 3.92 8.89
C VAL A 239 -26.31 4.83 9.05
N SER A 240 -26.52 6.14 9.06
CA SER A 240 -25.45 7.12 9.23
C SER A 240 -25.65 7.98 10.48
N GLY A 241 -24.56 8.48 11.05
CA GLY A 241 -24.59 9.39 12.19
C GLY A 241 -23.36 10.29 12.22
N SER A 242 -23.58 11.59 12.42
CA SER A 242 -22.53 12.61 12.42
C SER A 242 -22.01 12.86 13.84
N TYR A 243 -20.70 13.09 13.96
CA TYR A 243 -20.08 13.54 15.18
C TYR A 243 -19.69 15.01 15.07
N TYR A 244 -20.55 15.92 15.54
CA TYR A 244 -20.31 17.36 15.40
C TYR A 244 -19.14 17.87 16.25
N GLN A 245 -18.66 17.09 17.21
CA GLN A 245 -17.45 17.38 17.98
C GLN A 245 -16.14 17.04 17.23
N TYR A 246 -16.20 16.25 16.16
CA TYR A 246 -15.04 15.84 15.36
C TYR A 246 -15.11 16.50 13.98
N THR A 247 -14.44 17.64 13.87
CA THR A 247 -14.41 18.46 12.64
C THR A 247 -12.98 18.69 12.15
N TYR A 248 -12.84 18.94 10.85
CA TYR A 248 -11.55 19.06 10.17
C TYR A 248 -11.58 20.19 9.13
N LYS A 249 -10.40 20.74 8.84
CA LYS A 249 -10.19 21.71 7.76
C LYS A 249 -9.86 21.01 6.44
N LYS A 250 -9.86 21.76 5.33
CA LYS A 250 -9.47 21.29 3.97
C LYS A 250 -8.15 20.52 4.02
N ASP A 251 -7.16 21.11 4.68
CA ASP A 251 -5.91 20.46 5.03
C ASP A 251 -6.10 19.65 6.32
N ILE A 252 -6.44 18.37 6.14
CA ILE A 252 -6.74 17.45 7.25
C ILE A 252 -5.46 17.21 8.08
N ASP A 253 -5.56 17.44 9.39
CA ASP A 253 -4.58 16.92 10.36
C ASP A 253 -4.82 15.42 10.55
N TYR A 254 -4.04 14.61 9.84
CA TYR A 254 -4.16 13.16 9.88
C TYR A 254 -3.77 12.53 11.22
N ILE A 255 -2.91 13.19 12.01
CA ILE A 255 -2.57 12.72 13.37
C ILE A 255 -3.81 12.85 14.24
N LYS A 256 -4.40 14.06 14.25
CA LYS A 256 -5.65 14.31 14.98
C LYS A 256 -6.76 13.35 14.53
N LEU A 257 -6.96 13.19 13.22
CA LEU A 257 -7.98 12.29 12.69
C LEU A 257 -7.79 10.85 13.19
N LYS A 258 -6.56 10.31 13.14
CA LYS A 258 -6.28 8.95 13.64
C LYS A 258 -6.59 8.82 15.14
N GLU A 259 -6.21 9.81 15.94
CA GLU A 259 -6.48 9.81 17.38
C GLU A 259 -7.98 9.95 17.70
N ASP A 260 -8.72 10.79 16.95
CA ASP A 260 -10.18 10.90 17.08
C ASP A 260 -10.85 9.54 16.79
N ILE A 261 -10.43 8.82 15.73
CA ILE A 261 -10.95 7.49 15.40
C ILE A 261 -10.68 6.50 16.53
N LYS A 262 -9.46 6.48 17.08
CA LYS A 262 -9.11 5.63 18.22
C LYS A 262 -9.94 5.98 19.46
N GLU A 263 -10.13 7.27 19.73
CA GLU A 263 -10.94 7.72 20.86
C GLU A 263 -12.38 7.21 20.75
N ILE A 264 -13.02 7.44 19.60
CA ILE A 264 -14.39 7.01 19.33
C ILE A 264 -14.55 5.51 19.53
N LEU A 265 -13.62 4.73 18.98
CA LEU A 265 -13.65 3.27 19.08
C LEU A 265 -13.34 2.75 20.49
N THR A 266 -12.46 3.44 21.23
CA THR A 266 -12.04 3.01 22.57
C THR A 266 -13.10 3.33 23.61
N LYS A 267 -13.70 4.52 23.52
CA LYS A 267 -14.74 5.01 24.44
C LYS A 267 -16.16 4.67 23.98
N GLU A 268 -16.30 4.00 22.84
CA GLU A 268 -17.58 3.61 22.24
C GLU A 268 -18.53 4.82 22.07
N ILE A 269 -17.97 5.92 21.55
CA ILE A 269 -18.71 7.18 21.40
C ILE A 269 -19.76 7.03 20.30
N GLU A 270 -21.01 7.32 20.66
CA GLU A 270 -22.12 7.33 19.72
C GLU A 270 -22.21 8.66 18.94
N PRO A 271 -22.63 8.63 17.67
CA PRO A 271 -22.82 9.84 16.90
C PRO A 271 -23.89 10.75 17.52
N SER A 272 -23.73 12.06 17.33
CA SER A 272 -24.68 13.07 17.82
C SER A 272 -26.00 13.08 17.02
N SER A 273 -26.02 12.45 15.85
CA SER A 273 -27.20 12.36 14.99
C SER A 273 -27.39 10.93 14.48
N ARG A 274 -28.60 10.64 13.99
CA ARG A 274 -28.91 9.35 13.34
C ARG A 274 -29.80 9.58 12.14
N ARG A 275 -29.45 8.95 11.03
CA ARG A 275 -30.19 8.95 9.76
C ARG A 275 -30.25 7.53 9.22
N ILE A 276 -31.39 7.14 8.66
CA ILE A 276 -31.60 5.83 8.05
C ILE A 276 -32.07 6.07 6.62
N ILE A 277 -31.36 5.48 5.65
CA ILE A 277 -31.68 5.57 4.24
C ILE A 277 -31.97 4.16 3.75
N SER A 278 -33.24 3.85 3.49
CA SER A 278 -33.64 2.54 2.96
C SER A 278 -33.08 2.32 1.55
N LYS A 279 -32.56 1.12 1.29
CA LYS A 279 -32.16 0.71 -0.05
C LYS A 279 -33.42 0.47 -0.87
N ARG A 280 -33.52 1.13 -2.04
CA ARG A 280 -34.62 0.86 -2.97
C ARG A 280 -34.44 -0.58 -3.48
N LYS A 281 -35.49 -1.41 -3.32
CA LYS A 281 -35.56 -2.76 -3.91
C LYS A 281 -35.61 -2.69 -5.43
#